data_AF-A0A9D6VK02-F1
#
_entry.id   AF-A0A9D6VK02-F1
#
_cell.length_a   1.000
_cell.length_b   1.000
_cell.length_c   1.000
_cell.angle_alpha   90.00
_cell.angle_beta   90.00
_cell.angle_gamma   90.00
#
_symmetry.space_group_name_H-M   'P 1'
#
loop_
_entity.id
_entity.type
_entity.pdbx_description
1 polymer ?
#
loop_
_entity_poly.entity_id
_entity_poly.type
_entity_poly.pdbx_seq_one_letter_code
_entity_poly.pdbx_strand_id
1 'polypeptide(L)'
;MDTKKRNILGALAVVLLLVAAITLTPLIMNKVSAKCDKGITTGKTLFQANCSSCHTSLKQIRGESKGEFTKTVLNGSTEGAGESSGEAGEAGESAGADISGSMPSFKGVLTRQQIAKIWMYVKNPKKACSGGGGGGPVANPTYDADIKSILSSYCISCHKGASPSAGVKLDTYADAVANASAMKTAVDAGTMPPSGSLAADLVTTIDNWVNNGTPQN
;
A
#
# COMPACT_ATOMS: atom_id res chain seq x y z
N MET A 1 36.90 -67.60 1.94
CA MET A 1 36.56 -66.95 0.65
C MET A 1 35.03 -66.88 0.56
N ASP A 2 34.37 -66.10 1.41
CA ASP A 2 34.02 -64.67 1.23
C ASP A 2 32.86 -64.40 0.24
N THR A 3 31.72 -65.05 0.46
CA THR A 3 30.42 -64.66 -0.15
C THR A 3 29.82 -63.39 0.44
N LYS A 4 30.26 -62.95 1.64
CA LYS A 4 29.69 -61.79 2.35
C LYS A 4 30.19 -60.44 1.83
N LYS A 5 31.35 -60.38 1.17
CA LYS A 5 31.94 -59.12 0.65
C LYS A 5 31.35 -58.65 -0.69
N ARG A 6 30.68 -59.53 -1.45
CA ARG A 6 30.13 -59.19 -2.78
C ARG A 6 28.81 -58.40 -2.70
N ASN A 7 28.05 -58.53 -1.61
CA ASN A 7 26.75 -57.86 -1.47
C ASN A 7 26.84 -56.40 -0.98
N ILE A 8 27.96 -55.99 -0.39
CA ILE A 8 28.13 -54.61 0.12
C ILE A 8 28.59 -53.65 -0.99
N LEU A 9 29.39 -54.14 -1.97
CA LEU A 9 29.80 -53.32 -3.11
C LEU A 9 28.66 -53.05 -4.11
N GLY A 10 27.67 -53.94 -4.22
CA GLY A 10 26.52 -53.74 -5.11
C GLY A 10 25.53 -52.68 -4.61
N ALA A 11 25.36 -52.54 -3.30
CA ALA A 11 24.41 -51.59 -2.71
C ALA A 11 24.93 -50.13 -2.77
N LEU A 12 26.25 -49.93 -2.66
CA LEU A 12 26.86 -48.59 -2.71
C LEU A 12 26.89 -47.99 -4.12
N ALA A 13 27.03 -48.80 -5.17
CA ALA A 13 27.05 -48.33 -6.56
C ALA A 13 25.67 -47.85 -7.07
N VAL A 14 24.58 -48.48 -6.60
CA VAL A 14 23.20 -48.11 -6.99
C VAL A 14 22.74 -46.82 -6.30
N VAL A 15 23.18 -46.58 -5.06
CA VAL A 15 22.85 -45.35 -4.34
C VAL A 15 23.60 -44.15 -4.93
N LEU A 16 24.84 -44.32 -5.42
CA LEU A 16 25.60 -43.23 -6.03
C LEU A 16 25.06 -42.81 -7.42
N LEU A 17 24.46 -43.72 -8.18
CA LEU A 17 23.86 -43.44 -9.49
C LEU A 17 22.47 -42.78 -9.41
N LEU A 18 21.75 -42.89 -8.29
CA LEU A 18 20.46 -42.21 -8.09
C LEU A 18 20.60 -40.75 -7.63
N VAL A 19 21.75 -40.36 -7.06
CA VAL A 19 22.00 -38.98 -6.59
C VAL A 19 22.39 -38.04 -7.75
N ALA A 20 22.96 -38.58 -8.84
CA ALA A 20 23.37 -37.77 -9.99
C ALA A 20 22.20 -37.34 -10.91
N ALA A 21 21.04 -37.99 -10.83
CA ALA A 21 19.89 -37.68 -11.69
C ALA A 21 18.97 -36.56 -11.17
N ILE A 22 19.25 -36.00 -9.98
CA ILE A 22 18.39 -34.99 -9.33
C ILE A 22 18.89 -33.55 -9.55
N THR A 23 20.08 -33.34 -10.10
CA THR A 23 20.69 -31.99 -10.17
C THR A 23 20.53 -31.25 -11.51
N LEU A 24 19.83 -31.82 -12.50
CA LEU A 24 19.49 -31.11 -13.73
C LEU A 24 17.98 -31.15 -14.00
N THR A 25 17.22 -30.45 -13.16
CA THR A 25 16.00 -29.80 -13.66
C THR A 25 16.42 -28.49 -14.31
N PRO A 26 16.10 -28.26 -15.59
CA PRO A 26 16.33 -26.96 -16.20
C PRO A 26 15.58 -25.92 -15.38
N LEU A 27 16.23 -24.78 -15.13
CA LEU A 27 15.62 -23.54 -14.66
C LEU A 27 14.50 -23.16 -15.63
N ILE A 28 13.32 -23.74 -15.44
CA ILE A 28 12.09 -23.28 -16.06
C ILE A 28 11.90 -21.90 -15.48
N MET A 29 12.25 -20.89 -16.27
CA MET A 29 11.93 -19.50 -16.02
C MET A 29 10.44 -19.43 -15.72
N ASN A 30 10.14 -19.39 -14.42
CA ASN A 30 8.82 -19.12 -13.92
C ASN A 30 8.50 -17.73 -14.44
N LYS A 31 7.78 -17.63 -15.57
CA LYS A 31 7.08 -16.41 -15.94
C LYS A 31 6.13 -16.18 -14.79
N VAL A 32 6.59 -15.39 -13.83
CA VAL A 32 5.80 -14.87 -12.73
C VAL A 32 4.62 -14.18 -13.40
N SER A 33 3.46 -14.84 -13.40
CA SER A 33 2.17 -14.24 -13.74
C SER A 33 2.17 -12.84 -13.16
N ALA A 34 1.84 -11.84 -13.98
CA ALA A 34 1.90 -10.43 -13.63
C ALA A 34 1.15 -10.17 -12.30
N LYS A 35 1.87 -10.32 -11.19
CA LYS A 35 1.41 -9.96 -9.87
C LYS A 35 1.24 -8.45 -9.92
N CYS A 36 0.12 -7.98 -9.41
CA CYS A 36 -0.10 -6.56 -9.23
C CYS A 36 1.10 -5.92 -8.48
N ASP A 37 1.35 -4.66 -8.77
CA ASP A 37 2.52 -3.93 -8.27
C ASP A 37 2.18 -3.24 -6.94
N LYS A 38 2.92 -3.58 -5.88
CA LYS A 38 2.70 -3.04 -4.53
C LYS A 38 3.06 -1.56 -4.42
N GLY A 39 4.01 -1.06 -5.22
CA GLY A 39 4.35 0.36 -5.30
C GLY A 39 3.22 1.16 -5.94
N ILE A 40 2.64 0.64 -7.02
CA ILE A 40 1.45 1.20 -7.66
C ILE A 40 0.24 1.12 -6.73
N THR A 41 0.11 0.05 -5.95
CA THR A 41 -0.93 -0.08 -4.92
C THR A 41 -0.76 0.94 -3.80
N THR A 42 0.46 1.20 -3.36
CA THR A 42 0.74 2.27 -2.39
C THR A 42 0.39 3.65 -2.97
N GLY A 43 0.69 3.86 -4.26
CA GLY A 43 0.28 5.04 -5.00
C GLY A 43 -1.24 5.24 -5.04
N LYS A 44 -2.02 4.15 -5.21
CA LYS A 44 -3.48 4.15 -5.14
C LYS A 44 -3.96 4.67 -3.80
N THR A 45 -3.42 4.16 -2.69
CA THR A 45 -3.78 4.59 -1.33
C THR A 45 -3.44 6.06 -1.09
N LEU A 46 -2.23 6.48 -1.46
CA LEU A 46 -1.81 7.88 -1.32
C LEU A 46 -2.68 8.83 -2.15
N PHE A 47 -3.05 8.41 -3.37
CA PHE A 47 -3.96 9.15 -4.23
C PHE A 47 -5.36 9.24 -3.63
N GLN A 48 -5.88 8.15 -3.07
CA GLN A 48 -7.19 8.14 -2.40
C GLN A 48 -7.19 9.09 -1.18
N ALA A 49 -6.15 9.06 -0.35
CA ALA A 49 -6.07 9.88 0.85
C ALA A 49 -5.87 11.39 0.57
N ASN A 50 -5.17 11.76 -0.50
CA ASN A 50 -4.71 13.14 -0.70
C ASN A 50 -5.27 13.82 -1.96
N CYS A 51 -5.81 13.06 -2.91
CA CYS A 51 -6.18 13.59 -4.23
C CYS A 51 -7.64 13.32 -4.60
N SER A 52 -8.25 12.25 -4.08
CA SER A 52 -9.57 11.80 -4.54
C SER A 52 -10.74 12.72 -4.17
N SER A 53 -10.56 13.60 -3.17
CA SER A 53 -11.54 14.61 -2.78
C SER A 53 -11.82 15.63 -3.89
N CYS A 54 -10.82 15.90 -4.74
CA CYS A 54 -10.96 16.81 -5.89
C CYS A 54 -10.81 16.09 -7.24
N HIS A 55 -10.07 14.98 -7.30
CA HIS A 55 -9.85 14.17 -8.50
C HIS A 55 -10.64 12.85 -8.43
N THR A 56 -11.96 12.96 -8.57
CA THR A 56 -12.90 11.84 -8.43
C THR A 56 -12.79 10.81 -9.55
N SER A 57 -12.09 11.14 -10.66
CA SER A 57 -11.71 10.16 -11.67
C SER A 57 -10.28 10.36 -12.20
N LEU A 58 -9.57 9.25 -12.42
CA LEU A 58 -8.27 9.29 -13.12
C LEU A 58 -8.39 9.80 -14.55
N LYS A 59 -9.59 9.72 -15.16
CA LYS A 59 -9.88 10.29 -16.48
C LYS A 59 -9.82 11.82 -16.46
N GLN A 60 -10.20 12.46 -15.35
CA GLN A 60 -10.11 13.91 -15.13
C GLN A 60 -8.65 14.40 -15.07
N ILE A 61 -7.72 13.54 -14.63
CA ILE A 61 -6.27 13.84 -14.62
C ILE A 61 -5.62 13.51 -15.97
N ARG A 62 -6.07 12.43 -16.61
CA ARG A 62 -5.51 11.90 -17.88
C ARG A 62 -6.07 12.61 -19.12
N GLY A 63 -7.14 13.39 -18.98
CA GLY A 63 -7.92 13.98 -20.08
C GLY A 63 -7.33 15.25 -20.70
N GLU A 64 -6.50 16.00 -19.98
CA GLU A 64 -5.99 17.30 -20.48
C GLU A 64 -4.46 17.42 -20.47
N SER A 65 -3.75 16.48 -19.83
CA SER A 65 -2.30 16.53 -19.80
C SER A 65 -1.67 15.47 -20.70
N LYS A 66 -1.18 15.89 -21.87
CA LYS A 66 -0.12 15.18 -22.59
C LYS A 66 1.14 15.16 -21.71
N GLY A 67 1.18 14.30 -20.68
CA GLY A 67 2.40 13.86 -19.98
C GLY A 67 3.27 14.91 -19.26
N GLU A 68 3.03 16.21 -19.44
CA GLU A 68 3.91 17.28 -18.99
C GLU A 68 3.57 17.77 -17.58
N PHE A 69 2.27 17.84 -17.25
CA PHE A 69 1.78 18.21 -15.92
C PHE A 69 2.37 17.34 -14.80
N THR A 70 2.44 16.02 -15.03
CA THR A 70 3.06 15.08 -14.09
C THR A 70 4.57 15.18 -14.02
N LYS A 71 5.24 15.71 -15.04
CA LYS A 71 6.70 15.88 -15.08
C LYS A 71 7.14 17.12 -14.29
N THR A 72 6.29 18.13 -14.16
CA THR A 72 6.67 19.39 -13.49
C THR A 72 6.20 19.44 -12.03
N VAL A 73 5.04 18.87 -11.71
CA VAL A 73 4.45 18.93 -10.35
C VAL A 73 4.86 17.75 -9.45
N LEU A 74 5.08 16.56 -10.03
CA LEU A 74 5.45 15.34 -9.28
C LEU A 74 6.94 14.99 -9.46
N ASN A 75 7.60 15.44 -10.53
CA ASN A 75 9.03 15.21 -10.74
C ASN A 75 9.84 16.38 -10.15
N GLY A 76 9.80 16.53 -8.82
CA GLY A 76 10.89 17.22 -8.14
C GLY A 76 12.19 16.42 -8.33
N SER A 77 12.79 16.55 -9.52
CA SER A 77 14.05 15.98 -10.00
C SER A 77 14.19 14.46 -9.81
N THR A 78 13.84 13.67 -10.83
CA THR A 78 14.46 12.36 -11.00
C THR A 78 15.78 12.53 -11.74
N GLU A 79 16.84 12.81 -11.00
CA GLU A 79 18.14 12.20 -11.28
C GLU A 79 18.51 11.38 -10.04
N GLY A 80 18.73 10.08 -10.24
CA GLY A 80 19.33 9.19 -9.25
C GLY A 80 18.37 8.57 -8.25
N ALA A 81 17.91 7.35 -8.56
CA ALA A 81 17.77 6.35 -7.51
C ALA A 81 19.20 6.00 -7.04
N GLY A 82 19.62 6.57 -5.92
CA GLY A 82 20.91 6.34 -5.28
C GLY A 82 20.76 6.52 -3.77
N GLU A 83 21.39 5.64 -3.02
CA GLU A 83 21.33 5.54 -1.56
C GLU A 83 21.83 6.79 -0.82
N SER A 84 21.36 6.87 0.44
CA SER A 84 22.01 7.51 1.59
C SER A 84 21.68 8.98 1.93
N SER A 85 21.66 9.13 3.25
CA SER A 85 21.70 10.29 4.12
C SER A 85 22.43 11.53 3.61
N GLY A 86 21.90 12.71 3.92
CA GLY A 86 22.67 13.94 3.97
C GLY A 86 21.84 15.19 3.68
N GLU A 87 21.87 16.09 4.67
CA GLU A 87 21.65 17.54 4.68
C GLU A 87 20.70 18.26 3.68
N ALA A 88 19.96 19.19 4.26
CA ALA A 88 19.26 20.27 3.58
C ALA A 88 20.24 21.18 2.82
N GLY A 89 19.92 21.47 1.57
CA GLY A 89 20.58 22.50 0.77
C GLY A 89 19.53 23.30 0.01
N GLU A 90 19.48 24.60 0.30
CA GLU A 90 18.70 25.58 -0.45
C GLU A 90 19.29 25.80 -1.85
N ALA A 91 18.44 25.63 -2.85
CA ALA A 91 18.55 26.19 -4.20
C ALA A 91 17.14 26.03 -4.78
N GLY A 92 16.48 27.00 -5.37
CA GLY A 92 16.87 28.24 -6.02
C GLY A 92 15.60 28.60 -6.79
N GLU A 93 15.12 29.82 -6.61
CA GLU A 93 13.88 30.29 -7.20
C GLU A 93 13.99 30.25 -8.73
N SER A 94 13.10 29.51 -9.41
CA SER A 94 12.78 29.86 -10.79
C SER A 94 11.41 29.34 -11.22
N ALA A 95 10.56 30.32 -11.52
CA ALA A 95 9.45 30.28 -12.46
C ALA A 95 8.33 29.30 -12.09
N GLY A 96 7.48 29.75 -11.18
CA GLY A 96 6.09 29.36 -11.15
C GLY A 96 5.46 29.61 -12.53
N ALA A 97 5.30 28.53 -13.30
CA ALA A 97 4.28 28.49 -14.32
C ALA A 97 2.96 28.44 -13.58
N ASP A 98 2.27 29.57 -13.62
CA ASP A 98 0.90 29.76 -13.19
C ASP A 98 0.00 28.69 -13.84
N ILE A 99 -0.26 27.60 -13.11
CA ILE A 99 -1.29 26.62 -13.47
C ILE A 99 -2.55 27.03 -12.72
N SER A 100 -3.29 27.97 -13.31
CA SER A 100 -4.65 28.39 -12.98
C SER A 100 -5.29 27.72 -11.75
N GLY A 101 -5.04 28.28 -10.58
CA GLY A 101 -5.99 28.40 -9.45
C GLY A 101 -6.70 27.18 -8.84
N SER A 102 -6.41 25.92 -9.20
CA SER A 102 -7.22 24.78 -8.70
C SER A 102 -6.46 23.62 -8.01
N MET A 103 -5.14 23.46 -8.21
CA MET A 103 -4.39 22.36 -7.55
C MET A 103 -3.46 22.90 -6.46
N PRO A 104 -3.60 22.45 -5.19
CA PRO A 104 -2.75 22.92 -4.11
C PRO A 104 -1.31 22.42 -4.23
N SER A 105 -0.37 23.12 -3.59
CA SER A 105 1.02 22.66 -3.46
C SER A 105 1.12 21.53 -2.42
N PHE A 106 1.93 20.51 -2.72
CA PHE A 106 2.21 19.39 -1.82
C PHE A 106 3.65 19.39 -1.28
N LYS A 107 4.42 20.45 -1.52
CA LYS A 107 5.79 20.61 -1.01
C LYS A 107 5.77 20.59 0.52
N GLY A 108 6.52 19.67 1.13
CA GLY A 108 6.56 19.49 2.59
C GLY A 108 5.39 18.69 3.18
N VAL A 109 4.33 18.44 2.40
CA VAL A 109 3.19 17.60 2.80
C VAL A 109 3.41 16.15 2.36
N LEU A 110 3.94 15.94 1.15
CA LEU A 110 4.28 14.63 0.62
C LEU A 110 5.79 14.56 0.30
N THR A 111 6.39 13.42 0.65
CA THR A 111 7.78 13.11 0.30
C THR A 111 7.91 12.82 -1.20
N ARG A 112 9.13 13.00 -1.75
CA ARG A 112 9.45 12.62 -3.14
C ARG A 112 9.09 11.17 -3.46
N GLN A 113 9.25 10.25 -2.49
CA GLN A 113 8.89 8.84 -2.67
C GLN A 113 7.36 8.61 -2.73
N GLN A 114 6.59 9.31 -1.91
CA GLN A 114 5.12 9.23 -1.95
C GLN A 114 4.59 9.79 -3.27
N ILE A 115 5.12 10.93 -3.69
CA ILE A 115 4.83 11.57 -4.96
C ILE A 115 5.13 10.62 -6.14
N ALA A 116 6.28 9.95 -6.14
CA ALA A 116 6.64 8.98 -7.16
C ALA A 116 5.66 7.80 -7.22
N LYS A 117 5.22 7.27 -6.07
CA LYS A 117 4.23 6.18 -6.02
C LYS A 117 2.86 6.62 -6.54
N ILE A 118 2.39 7.81 -6.16
CA ILE A 118 1.15 8.41 -6.70
C ILE A 118 1.25 8.50 -8.24
N TRP A 119 2.39 8.97 -8.75
CA TRP A 119 2.62 9.05 -10.19
C TRP A 119 2.53 7.70 -10.90
N MET A 120 3.17 6.66 -10.33
CA MET A 120 3.11 5.30 -10.87
C MET A 120 1.66 4.77 -10.94
N TYR A 121 0.84 5.08 -9.94
CA TYR A 121 -0.59 4.75 -9.93
C TYR A 121 -1.38 5.48 -11.00
N VAL A 122 -1.23 6.81 -11.10
CA VAL A 122 -1.95 7.61 -12.10
C VAL A 122 -1.63 7.15 -13.52
N LYS A 123 -0.38 6.79 -13.80
CA LYS A 123 0.07 6.29 -15.11
C LYS A 123 -0.51 4.91 -15.43
N ASN A 124 -0.50 3.99 -14.46
CA ASN A 124 -0.88 2.60 -14.71
C ASN A 124 -1.76 2.00 -13.60
N PRO A 125 -3.00 2.49 -13.43
CA PRO A 125 -3.86 2.10 -12.31
C PRO A 125 -4.27 0.62 -12.36
N LYS A 126 -4.30 0.01 -13.55
CA LYS A 126 -4.64 -1.42 -13.75
C LYS A 126 -3.58 -2.37 -13.16
N LYS A 127 -2.37 -1.88 -12.90
CA LYS A 127 -1.34 -2.65 -12.20
C LYS A 127 -1.45 -2.58 -10.68
N ALA A 128 -2.30 -1.70 -10.13
CA ALA A 128 -2.59 -1.73 -8.71
C ALA A 128 -3.30 -3.03 -8.36
N CYS A 129 -3.03 -3.55 -7.17
CA CYS A 129 -3.76 -4.70 -6.66
C CYS A 129 -5.25 -4.35 -6.50
N SER A 130 -6.12 -5.34 -6.76
CA SER A 130 -7.58 -5.18 -6.68
C SER A 130 -8.00 -4.68 -5.30
N GLY A 131 -7.30 -5.14 -4.26
CA GLY A 131 -7.31 -4.58 -2.91
C GLY A 131 -6.58 -3.25 -2.82
N GLY A 132 -7.33 -2.14 -2.87
CA GLY A 132 -6.80 -0.78 -2.77
C GLY A 132 -6.83 -0.27 -1.34
N GLY A 133 -5.90 -0.75 -0.53
CA GLY A 133 -5.59 -0.29 0.82
C GLY A 133 -4.28 -0.98 1.18
N GLY A 134 -3.23 -0.20 1.46
CA GLY A 134 -1.83 -0.65 1.43
C GLY A 134 -1.59 -2.07 1.97
N GLY A 135 -1.05 -2.95 1.12
CA GLY A 135 -0.47 -4.21 1.59
C GLY A 135 -1.44 -5.37 1.83
N GLY A 136 -2.69 -5.37 1.35
CA GLY A 136 -3.61 -6.43 1.71
C GLY A 136 -4.01 -6.38 3.19
N PRO A 137 -4.79 -7.33 3.69
CA PRO A 137 -5.18 -7.33 5.09
C PRO A 137 -3.96 -7.48 5.99
N VAL A 138 -3.78 -6.55 6.93
CA VAL A 138 -2.73 -6.64 7.95
C VAL A 138 -3.21 -7.60 9.03
N ALA A 139 -2.45 -8.67 9.29
CA ALA A 139 -2.83 -9.72 10.24
C ALA A 139 -2.70 -9.27 11.71
N ASN A 140 -1.67 -8.47 12.02
CA ASN A 140 -1.40 -7.95 13.35
C ASN A 140 -1.30 -6.41 13.32
N PRO A 141 -2.40 -5.72 12.98
CA PRO A 141 -2.38 -4.28 12.85
C PRO A 141 -2.29 -3.61 14.21
N THR A 142 -1.68 -2.43 14.24
CA THR A 142 -1.64 -1.57 15.44
C THR A 142 -2.25 -0.21 15.13
N TYR A 143 -2.69 0.50 16.17
CA TYR A 143 -3.40 1.76 15.97
C TYR A 143 -2.53 2.77 15.24
N ASP A 144 -1.31 2.99 15.72
CA ASP A 144 -0.43 4.03 15.19
C ASP A 144 0.14 3.68 13.81
N ALA A 145 0.38 2.39 13.54
CA ALA A 145 0.92 1.93 12.25
C ALA A 145 -0.15 1.86 11.15
N ASP A 146 -1.33 1.33 11.45
CA ASP A 146 -2.30 0.93 10.43
C ASP A 146 -3.62 1.70 10.55
N ILE A 147 -4.26 1.64 11.72
CA ILE A 147 -5.66 2.07 11.89
C ILE A 147 -5.81 3.59 11.83
N LYS A 148 -4.91 4.35 12.43
CA LYS A 148 -4.98 5.82 12.48
C LYS A 148 -5.08 6.44 11.09
N SER A 149 -4.37 5.88 10.12
CA SER A 149 -4.41 6.34 8.72
C SER A 149 -5.76 6.02 8.05
N ILE A 150 -6.36 4.86 8.36
CA ILE A 150 -7.68 4.46 7.88
C ILE A 150 -8.74 5.39 8.46
N LEU A 151 -8.73 5.62 9.78
CA LEU A 151 -9.71 6.50 10.45
C LEU A 151 -9.62 7.94 9.93
N SER A 152 -8.40 8.44 9.75
CA SER A 152 -8.18 9.80 9.22
C SER A 152 -8.70 9.96 7.79
N SER A 153 -8.62 8.91 6.98
CA SER A 153 -9.02 8.94 5.57
C SER A 153 -10.53 8.79 5.37
N TYR A 154 -11.20 7.99 6.21
CA TYR A 154 -12.57 7.55 5.95
C TYR A 154 -13.59 7.88 7.05
N CYS A 155 -13.16 8.21 8.27
CA CYS A 155 -14.05 8.21 9.43
C CYS A 155 -14.11 9.58 10.14
N ILE A 156 -12.95 10.17 10.39
CA ILE A 156 -12.77 11.32 11.29
C ILE A 156 -13.39 12.60 10.73
N SER A 157 -13.69 12.70 9.43
CA SER A 157 -14.42 13.86 8.89
C SER A 157 -15.78 14.09 9.57
N CYS A 158 -16.47 13.01 9.95
CA CYS A 158 -17.78 13.03 10.60
C CYS A 158 -17.75 12.52 12.06
N HIS A 159 -16.78 11.69 12.42
CA HIS A 159 -16.69 11.02 13.73
C HIS A 159 -15.62 11.66 14.64
N LYS A 160 -15.61 12.99 14.78
CA LYS A 160 -14.61 13.72 15.58
C LYS A 160 -15.22 14.84 16.42
N GLY A 161 -14.40 15.38 17.34
CA GLY A 161 -14.71 16.60 18.08
C GLY A 161 -15.87 16.46 19.06
N ALA A 162 -16.52 17.58 19.39
CA ALA A 162 -17.57 17.65 20.40
C ALA A 162 -18.97 17.23 19.90
N SER A 163 -19.16 17.11 18.58
CA SER A 163 -20.45 16.72 17.99
C SER A 163 -20.25 15.68 16.89
N PRO A 164 -19.74 14.48 17.24
CA PRO A 164 -19.56 13.40 16.29
C PRO A 164 -20.91 12.87 15.78
N SER A 165 -20.92 12.44 14.53
CA SER A 165 -22.09 11.78 13.93
C SER A 165 -22.49 10.55 14.73
N ALA A 166 -23.79 10.46 15.06
CA ALA A 166 -24.35 9.41 15.92
C ALA A 166 -23.69 9.27 17.31
N GLY A 167 -22.98 10.29 17.79
CA GLY A 167 -22.27 10.22 19.07
C GLY A 167 -20.97 9.39 19.03
N VAL A 168 -20.58 8.86 17.87
CA VAL A 168 -19.41 7.97 17.73
C VAL A 168 -18.15 8.77 17.41
N LYS A 169 -17.19 8.78 18.33
CA LYS A 169 -15.93 9.52 18.20
C LYS A 169 -14.77 8.56 17.89
N LEU A 170 -13.90 8.93 16.95
CA LEU A 170 -12.82 8.08 16.42
C LEU A 170 -11.49 8.85 16.21
N ASP A 171 -11.39 10.09 16.68
CA ASP A 171 -10.27 11.00 16.40
C ASP A 171 -9.08 10.89 17.37
N THR A 172 -9.19 10.05 18.40
CA THR A 172 -8.06 9.64 19.26
C THR A 172 -8.02 8.12 19.39
N TYR A 173 -6.89 7.58 19.89
CA TYR A 173 -6.79 6.15 20.20
C TYR A 173 -7.85 5.71 21.22
N ALA A 174 -8.01 6.46 22.31
CA ALA A 174 -8.98 6.16 23.35
C ALA A 174 -10.42 6.13 22.82
N ASP A 175 -10.77 7.12 21.98
CA ASP A 175 -12.09 7.17 21.34
C ASP A 175 -12.31 6.00 20.36
N ALA A 176 -11.29 5.67 19.56
CA ALA A 176 -11.34 4.55 18.63
C ALA A 176 -11.50 3.21 19.35
N VAL A 177 -10.81 2.99 20.47
CA VAL A 177 -10.96 1.79 21.31
C VAL A 177 -12.36 1.73 21.92
N ALA A 178 -12.84 2.83 22.49
CA ALA A 178 -14.17 2.90 23.10
C ALA A 178 -15.31 2.59 22.10
N ASN A 179 -15.09 2.87 20.81
CA ASN A 179 -16.07 2.66 19.75
C ASN A 179 -15.72 1.51 18.80
N ALA A 180 -14.68 0.71 19.11
CA ALA A 180 -14.12 -0.28 18.20
C ALA A 180 -15.16 -1.32 17.72
N SER A 181 -15.97 -1.85 18.64
CA SER A 181 -17.01 -2.82 18.30
C SER A 181 -18.10 -2.22 17.40
N ALA A 182 -18.55 -1.00 17.69
CA ALA A 182 -19.59 -0.33 16.91
C ALA A 182 -19.08 0.01 15.50
N MET A 183 -17.85 0.50 15.41
CA MET A 183 -17.16 0.73 14.15
C MET A 183 -17.08 -0.55 13.33
N LYS A 184 -16.60 -1.65 13.93
CA LYS A 184 -16.47 -2.97 13.28
C LYS A 184 -17.80 -3.41 12.68
N THR A 185 -18.88 -3.42 13.47
CA THR A 185 -20.22 -3.79 13.01
C THR A 185 -20.70 -2.94 11.82
N ALA A 186 -20.47 -1.62 11.88
CA ALA A 186 -20.91 -0.72 10.83
C ALA A 186 -20.15 -0.92 9.50
N VAL A 187 -18.84 -1.15 9.56
CA VAL A 187 -18.01 -1.41 8.37
C VAL A 187 -18.25 -2.79 7.78
N ASP A 188 -18.45 -3.81 8.62
CA ASP A 188 -18.80 -5.18 8.19
C ASP A 188 -20.14 -5.22 7.45
N ALA A 189 -21.12 -4.48 7.96
CA ALA A 189 -22.43 -4.34 7.32
C ALA A 189 -22.38 -3.46 6.06
N GLY A 190 -21.23 -2.83 5.75
CA GLY A 190 -21.07 -1.92 4.63
C GLY A 190 -21.87 -0.62 4.74
N THR A 191 -22.43 -0.33 5.92
CA THR A 191 -23.27 0.86 6.20
C THR A 191 -22.45 2.13 6.43
N MET A 192 -21.17 1.97 6.79
CA MET A 192 -20.21 3.06 6.91
C MET A 192 -18.96 2.78 6.06
N PRO A 193 -18.45 3.78 5.33
CA PRO A 193 -18.96 5.15 5.19
C PRO A 193 -20.26 5.28 4.35
N PRO A 194 -21.05 6.37 4.51
CA PRO A 194 -22.29 6.58 3.74
C PRO A 194 -22.05 6.78 2.23
N SER A 195 -20.84 7.20 1.86
CA SER A 195 -20.41 7.37 0.46
C SER A 195 -20.12 6.03 -0.25
N GLY A 196 -20.19 4.91 0.46
CA GLY A 196 -19.90 3.58 -0.06
C GLY A 196 -18.97 2.79 0.87
N SER A 197 -19.10 1.47 0.83
CA SER A 197 -18.37 0.55 1.71
C SER A 197 -16.85 0.60 1.49
N LEU A 198 -16.10 0.33 2.57
CA LEU A 198 -14.63 0.23 2.50
C LEU A 198 -14.18 -0.93 1.61
N ALA A 199 -12.95 -0.85 1.13
CA ALA A 199 -12.31 -1.99 0.48
C ALA A 199 -12.16 -3.15 1.47
N ALA A 200 -12.35 -4.39 1.01
CA ALA A 200 -12.34 -5.60 1.84
C ALA A 200 -11.07 -5.70 2.72
N ASP A 201 -9.89 -5.37 2.19
CA ASP A 201 -8.63 -5.42 2.94
C ASP A 201 -8.60 -4.44 4.12
N LEU A 202 -9.24 -3.27 3.97
CA LEU A 202 -9.35 -2.28 5.05
C LEU A 202 -10.33 -2.76 6.11
N VAL A 203 -11.45 -3.36 5.71
CA VAL A 203 -12.41 -3.98 6.62
C VAL A 203 -11.71 -5.08 7.42
N THR A 204 -11.02 -6.00 6.75
CA THR A 204 -10.28 -7.08 7.42
C THR A 204 -9.16 -6.56 8.32
N THR A 205 -8.49 -5.46 7.95
CA THR A 205 -7.49 -4.82 8.83
C THR A 205 -8.12 -4.25 10.08
N ILE A 206 -9.27 -3.58 9.97
CA ILE A 206 -10.04 -3.12 11.13
C ILE A 206 -10.47 -4.32 11.98
N ASP A 207 -11.00 -5.37 11.36
CA ASP A 207 -11.42 -6.59 12.06
C ASP A 207 -10.29 -7.22 12.86
N ASN A 208 -9.13 -7.39 12.24
CA ASN A 208 -7.96 -7.96 12.92
C ASN A 208 -7.53 -7.08 14.09
N TRP A 209 -7.55 -5.75 13.95
CA TRP A 209 -7.22 -4.85 15.06
C TRP A 209 -8.17 -4.99 16.23
N VAL A 210 -9.48 -5.03 15.97
CA VAL A 210 -10.50 -5.22 17.02
C VAL A 210 -10.37 -6.59 17.66
N ASN A 211 -10.20 -7.65 16.87
CA ASN A 211 -10.08 -9.02 17.36
C ASN A 211 -8.78 -9.26 18.14
N ASN A 212 -7.70 -8.52 17.82
CA ASN A 212 -6.43 -8.59 18.54
C ASN A 212 -6.41 -7.76 19.82
N GLY A 213 -7.54 -7.20 20.26
CA GLY A 213 -7.62 -6.40 21.49
C GLY A 213 -7.16 -4.96 21.34
N THR A 214 -7.26 -4.40 20.12
CA THR A 214 -6.98 -2.99 19.81
C THR A 214 -5.57 -2.50 20.22
N PRO A 215 -4.49 -3.20 19.83
CA PRO A 215 -3.13 -2.79 20.20
C PRO A 215 -2.80 -1.39 19.68
N GLN A 216 -2.14 -0.59 20.51
CA GLN A 216 -1.77 0.78 20.13
C GLN A 216 -0.51 0.82 19.24
N ASN A 217 0.53 0.07 19.61
CA ASN A 217 1.86 0.07 18.97
C ASN A 217 2.26 -1.31 18.50
#